data_AF-A0A919ZKM4-F1
#
_entry.id   AF-A0A919ZKM4-F1
#
_cell.length_a   1.000
_cell.length_b   1.000
_cell.length_c   1.000
_cell.angle_alpha   90.00
_cell.angle_beta   90.00
_cell.angle_gamma   90.00
#
_symmetry.space_group_name_H-M   'P 1'
#
loop_
_entity.id
_entity.type
_entity.pdbx_description
1 polymer ?
#
loop_
_entity_poly.entity_id
_entity_poly.type
_entity_poly.pdbx_seq_one_letter_code
_entity_poly.pdbx_strand_id
1 'polypeptide(L)' 'MGLPSWFRVVTGLVQLVGAAILIMGYWVAEAVAWGGIWLGLVMLVACLAHVRVKDSFGKTSPALVFTALITILVVTNAA' A
#
# COMPACT_ATOMS: atom_id res chain seq x y z
N MET A 1 19.49 -6.52 -1.85
CA MET A 1 19.14 -5.32 -1.07
C MET A 1 19.91 -4.14 -1.64
N GLY A 2 19.42 -3.57 -2.74
CA GLY A 2 20.09 -2.48 -3.46
C GLY A 2 19.41 -1.11 -3.31
N LEU A 3 18.39 -0.99 -2.46
CA LEU A 3 17.72 0.28 -2.20
C LEU A 3 18.26 0.94 -0.92
N PRO A 4 18.45 2.27 -0.92
CA PRO A 4 18.85 3.03 0.27
C PRO A 4 17.91 2.76 1.44
N SER A 5 18.46 2.62 2.65
CA SER A 5 17.67 2.38 3.88
C SER A 5 16.59 3.45 4.12
N TRP A 6 16.85 4.69 3.69
CA TRP A 6 15.89 5.79 3.73
C TRP A 6 14.62 5.54 2.90
N PHE A 7 14.72 4.84 1.76
CA PHE A 7 13.55 4.50 0.95
C PHE A 7 12.55 3.64 1.74
N ARG A 8 13.06 2.72 2.57
CA ARG A 8 12.21 1.90 3.45
C ARG A 8 11.44 2.76 4.47
N VAL A 9 12.08 3.79 5.02
CA VAL A 9 11.46 4.71 5.99
C VAL A 9 10.37 5.55 5.32
N VAL A 10 10.63 6.06 4.12
CA VAL A 10 9.65 6.83 3.34
C VAL A 10 8.44 5.98 2.99
N THR A 11 8.64 4.78 2.45
CA THR A 11 7.52 3.89 2.10
C THR A 11 6.72 3.48 3.33
N GLY A 12 7.38 3.27 4.47
CA GLY A 12 6.71 3.03 5.76
C GLY A 12 5.86 4.20 6.22
N LEU A 13 6.39 5.43 6.16
CA LEU A 13 5.64 6.66 6.48
C LEU A 13 4.42 6.85 5.58
N VAL A 14 4.59 6.65 4.27
CA VAL A 14 3.50 6.76 3.29
C VAL A 14 2.40 5.74 3.57
N GLN A 15 2.75 4.51 3.96
CA GLN A 15 1.77 3.51 4.38
C GLN A 15 1.06 3.89 5.68
N LEU A 16 1.78 4.47 6.64
CA LEU A 16 1.22 4.92 7.92
C LEU A 16 0.20 6.05 7.72
N VAL A 17 0.51 7.00 6.83
CA VAL A 17 -0.43 8.06 6.43
C VAL A 17 -1.66 7.47 5.75
N GLY A 18 -1.49 6.55 4.80
CA GLY A 18 -2.62 5.89 4.14
C GLY A 18 -3.49 5.08 5.11
N ALA A 19 -2.88 4.39 6.09
CA ALA A 19 -3.60 3.68 7.13
C ALA A 19 -4.39 4.63 8.04
N ALA A 20 -3.81 5.79 8.40
CA ALA A 20 -4.52 6.82 9.16
C ALA A 20 -5.73 7.37 8.37
N ILE A 21 -5.62 7.54 7.06
CA ILE A 21 -6.73 7.94 6.19
C ILE A 21 -7.82 6.87 6.16
N LEU A 22 -7.47 5.58 6.07
CA LEU A 22 -8.44 4.50 6.15
C LEU A 22 -9.15 4.43 7.52
N ILE A 23 -8.43 4.71 8.62
CA ILE A 23 -9.05 4.81 9.96
C ILE A 23 -10.06 5.97 10.00
N MET A 24 -9.71 7.14 9.44
CA MET A 24 -10.65 8.26 9.29
C MET A 24 -11.87 7.90 8.42
N GLY A 25 -11.71 6.93 7.53
CA GLY A 25 -12.78 6.29 6.76
C GLY A 25 -13.96 5.77 7.57
N TYR A 26 -13.75 5.43 8.85
CA TYR A 26 -14.82 4.99 9.74
C TYR A 26 -15.82 6.10 10.09
N TRP A 27 -15.39 7.37 10.00
CA TRP A 27 -16.23 8.55 10.24
C TRP A 27 -16.71 9.20 8.94
N VAL A 28 -15.92 9.09 7.86
CA VAL A 28 -16.21 9.71 6.57
C VAL A 28 -15.99 8.68 5.46
N ALA A 29 -17.06 8.19 4.85
CA ALA A 29 -16.99 7.15 3.81
C ALA A 29 -16.05 7.54 2.65
N GLU A 30 -16.05 8.80 2.24
CA GLU A 30 -15.16 9.34 1.19
C GLU A 30 -13.67 9.11 1.51
N ALA A 31 -13.27 9.13 2.79
CA ALA A 31 -11.88 8.92 3.17
C ALA A 31 -11.41 7.48 2.90
N VAL A 32 -12.31 6.49 2.86
CA VAL A 32 -11.95 5.12 2.47
C VAL A 32 -11.56 5.06 0.99
N ALA A 33 -12.29 5.75 0.11
CA ALA A 33 -11.97 5.81 -1.31
C ALA A 33 -10.61 6.47 -1.56
N TRP A 34 -10.38 7.64 -0.93
CA TRP A 34 -9.10 8.35 -1.03
C TRP A 34 -7.92 7.56 -0.43
N GLY A 35 -8.10 6.95 0.75
CA GLY A 35 -7.09 6.13 1.41
C GLY A 35 -6.75 4.85 0.63
N GLY A 36 -7.77 4.22 0.04
CA GLY A 36 -7.62 3.04 -0.81
C GLY A 36 -6.88 3.33 -2.12
N ILE A 37 -7.23 4.41 -2.82
CA ILE A 37 -6.52 4.85 -4.03
C ILE A 37 -5.06 5.18 -3.70
N TRP A 38 -4.82 5.93 -2.63
CA TRP A 38 -3.48 6.30 -2.17
C TRP A 38 -2.62 5.07 -1.89
N LEU A 39 -3.10 4.14 -1.07
CA LEU A 39 -2.35 2.93 -0.73
C LEU A 39 -2.20 1.97 -1.92
N GLY A 40 -3.22 1.86 -2.78
CA GLY A 40 -3.17 1.06 -4.01
C GLY A 40 -2.06 1.53 -4.95
N LEU A 41 -1.94 2.86 -5.17
CA LEU A 41 -0.88 3.43 -5.99
C LEU A 41 0.52 3.13 -5.40
N VAL A 42 0.68 3.26 -4.09
CA VAL A 42 1.95 2.99 -3.39
C VAL A 42 2.35 1.52 -3.53
N MET A 43 1.40 0.60 -3.45
CA MET A 43 1.65 -0.83 -3.63
C MET A 43 2.02 -1.19 -5.09
N LEU A 44 1.43 -0.53 -6.09
CA LEU A 44 1.83 -0.69 -7.49
C LEU A 44 3.28 -0.22 -7.73
N VAL A 45 3.65 0.93 -7.18
CA VAL A 45 5.04 1.45 -7.24
C VAL A 45 6.00 0.50 -6.52
N ALA A 46 5.61 -0.04 -5.37
CA ALA A 46 6.40 -1.03 -4.65
C ALA A 46 6.60 -2.31 -5.48
N CYS A 47 5.57 -2.80 -6.16
CA CYS A 47 5.65 -3.96 -7.04
C CYS A 47 6.63 -3.72 -8.20
N LEU A 48 6.57 -2.56 -8.85
CA LEU A 48 7.53 -2.16 -9.88
C LEU A 48 8.96 -2.07 -9.33
N ALA A 49 9.15 -1.55 -8.12
CA ALA A 49 10.46 -1.51 -7.47
C ALA A 49 11.01 -2.91 -7.20
N HIS A 50 10.18 -3.86 -6.74
CA HIS A 50 10.58 -5.26 -6.54
C HIS A 50 10.99 -5.93 -7.87
N VAL A 51 10.24 -5.70 -8.95
CA VAL A 51 10.57 -6.21 -10.30
C VAL A 51 11.90 -5.63 -10.80
N ARG A 52 12.13 -4.32 -10.61
CA ARG A 52 13.36 -3.64 -11.04
C ARG A 52 14.62 -4.14 -10.33
N VAL A 53 14.50 -4.58 -9.08
CA VAL A 53 15.63 -4.99 -8.24
C VAL A 53 15.92 -6.50 -8.38
N LYS A 54 15.14 -7.24 -9.18
CA LYS A 54 15.21 -8.72 -9.32
C LYS A 54 15.23 -9.40 -7.94
N ASP A 55 14.45 -8.89 -6.99
CA ASP A 55 14.40 -9.48 -5.65
C ASP A 55 13.69 -10.85 -5.73
N SER A 56 14.13 -11.82 -4.91
CA SER A 56 13.55 -13.16 -4.91
C SER A 56 12.08 -13.10 -4.47
N PHE A 57 11.19 -13.80 -5.18
CA PHE A 57 9.72 -13.78 -5.00
C PHE A 57 9.26 -13.95 -3.53
N GLY A 58 10.07 -14.57 -2.68
CA GLY A 58 9.81 -14.70 -1.24
C GLY A 58 9.78 -13.37 -0.46
N LYS A 59 10.38 -12.28 -0.97
CA LYS A 59 10.36 -10.95 -0.33
C LYS A 59 9.24 -10.04 -0.82
N THR A 60 8.51 -10.46 -1.85
CA THR A 60 7.34 -9.75 -2.42
C THR A 60 6.04 -10.13 -1.70
N SER A 61 6.06 -11.16 -0.83
CA SER A 61 4.87 -11.67 -0.14
C SER A 61 4.12 -10.62 0.70
N PRO A 62 4.76 -9.70 1.44
CA PRO A 62 4.01 -8.72 2.24
C PRO A 62 3.28 -7.71 1.36
N ALA A 63 3.90 -7.29 0.25
CA ALA A 63 3.30 -6.35 -0.70
C ALA A 63 2.07 -6.96 -1.40
N LEU A 64 2.13 -8.25 -1.75
CA LEU A 64 1.02 -8.96 -2.37
C LEU A 64 -0.18 -9.06 -1.42
N VAL A 65 0.06 -9.44 -0.16
CA VAL A 65 -0.98 -9.58 0.87
C VAL A 65 -1.65 -8.23 1.16
N PHE A 66 -0.86 -7.16 1.31
CA PHE A 66 -1.41 -5.82 1.51
C PHE A 66 -2.23 -5.35 0.31
N THR A 67 -1.77 -5.61 -0.91
CA THR A 67 -2.52 -5.26 -2.13
C THR A 67 -3.87 -5.96 -2.15
N ALA A 68 -3.92 -7.26 -1.83
CA ALA A 68 -5.17 -8.01 -1.75
C ALA A 68 -6.12 -7.44 -0.68
N LEU A 69 -5.62 -7.16 0.53
CA LEU A 69 -6.42 -6.59 1.61
C LEU A 69 -7.01 -5.21 1.26
N ILE A 70 -6.20 -4.32 0.68
CA ILE A 70 -6.66 -2.98 0.25
C ILE A 70 -7.70 -3.11 -0.87
N THR A 71 -7.49 -4.02 -1.81
CA THR A 71 -8.42 -4.24 -2.93
C THR A 71 -9.77 -4.73 -2.41
N ILE A 72 -9.78 -5.70 -1.49
CA ILE A 72 -11.01 -6.20 -0.87
C ILE A 72 -11.72 -5.07 -0.13
N LEU A 73 -11.00 -4.29 0.69
CA LEU A 73 -11.57 -3.18 1.45
C LEU A 73 -12.24 -2.14 0.54
N VAL A 74 -11.57 -1.73 -0.53
CA VAL A 74 -12.10 -0.75 -1.50
C VAL A 74 -13.33 -1.31 -2.20
N VAL A 75 -13.31 -2.56 -2.67
CA VAL A 75 -14.46 -3.18 -3.35
C VAL A 75 -15.66 -3.31 -2.39
N THR A 76 -15.44 -3.67 -1.13
CA THR A 76 -16.55 -3.78 -0.15
C THR A 76 -17.10 -2.44 0.32
N ASN A 77 -16.30 -1.37 0.29
CA ASN A 77 -16.76 -0.04 0.69
C ASN A 77 -17.47 0.72 -0.46
N ALA A 78 -17.13 0.39 -1.70
CA ALA A 78 -17.80 0.94 -2.88
C ALA A 78 -19.15 0.25 -3.22
N ALA A 79 -19.54 -0.79 -2.46
CA ALA A 79 -20.79 -1.55 -2.61
C ALA A 79 -21.79 -1.18 -1.50
#